data_AF-A0A968XVF2-F1
#
_entry.id   AF-A0A968XVF2-F1
#
_cell.length_a   1.000
_cell.length_b   1.000
_cell.length_c   1.000
_cell.angle_alpha   90.00
_cell.angle_beta   90.00
_cell.angle_gamma   90.00
#
_symmetry.space_group_name_H-M   'P 1'
#
loop_
_entity.id
_entity.type
_entity.pdbx_description
1 polymer ?
#
loop_
_entity_poly.entity_id
_entity_poly.type
_entity_poly.pdbx_seq_one_letter_code
_entity_poly.pdbx_strand_id
1 'polypeptide(L)'
;MAVNIYSNLSGDGFEPEELRLFNLVNQYRSESGLPAIKASKALSLVANRHVQDLAENVGRLTHAWSDAPYDPSSPNTFSSMWTAPERFNTGYKGYGFENAFYSGGSSVNAQQALNSWKNSSPHNAVVLNQGVWSQNWNALGVGIHKGYAVLWFGREEDPTGAPTGLPSLRTLAPSNAPQYIASHPDLIRAIGYNLEAASQHYSSYGMVENRALDAFDEFRYIASYADLLSAFGNDGAGATWHYIQYGNAEGRSPNLFNSERYLASNKDLIREFGYNLQAASQHYVTYGVSERRATQSFDPLLYLSRYADLRNAFGNNLTAATQHFIDYGYQEGRLG
;
A
#
# COMPACT_ATOMS: atom_id res chain seq x y z
N MET A 1 -22.92 14.90 -14.10
CA MET A 1 -23.25 16.33 -14.30
C MET A 1 -22.05 16.92 -14.99
N ALA A 2 -22.24 17.80 -15.99
CA ALA A 2 -21.11 18.39 -16.69
C ALA A 2 -20.15 19.10 -15.71
N VAL A 3 -18.84 18.93 -15.89
CA VAL A 3 -17.80 19.51 -15.04
C VAL A 3 -17.05 20.60 -15.78
N ASN A 4 -16.65 21.65 -15.06
CA ASN A 4 -15.77 22.68 -15.59
C ASN A 4 -14.31 22.25 -15.43
N ILE A 5 -13.70 21.82 -16.52
CA ILE A 5 -12.32 21.32 -16.58
C ILE A 5 -11.24 22.38 -16.34
N TYR A 6 -11.61 23.67 -16.26
CA TYR A 6 -10.70 24.77 -15.91
C TYR A 6 -10.75 25.17 -14.43
N SER A 7 -11.72 24.65 -13.68
CA SER A 7 -11.82 24.87 -12.23
C SER A 7 -11.14 23.75 -11.45
N ASN A 8 -10.80 23.99 -10.18
CA ASN A 8 -10.33 22.91 -9.30
C ASN A 8 -11.41 21.84 -9.15
N LEU A 9 -11.04 20.57 -9.31
CA LEU A 9 -11.95 19.43 -9.18
C LEU A 9 -11.43 18.47 -8.10
N SER A 10 -12.35 17.72 -7.50
CA SER A 10 -11.99 16.58 -6.67
C SER A 10 -11.26 15.55 -7.54
N GLY A 11 -10.08 15.10 -7.11
CA GLY A 11 -9.25 14.17 -7.89
C GLY A 11 -8.10 14.81 -8.66
N ASP A 12 -7.82 16.11 -8.50
CA ASP A 12 -6.59 16.73 -9.04
C ASP A 12 -5.30 16.31 -8.31
N GLY A 13 -5.43 15.44 -7.31
CA GLY A 13 -4.34 14.88 -6.53
C GLY A 13 -3.64 13.72 -7.24
N PHE A 14 -3.02 12.87 -6.43
CA PHE A 14 -2.41 11.63 -6.91
C PHE A 14 -2.94 10.48 -6.06
N GLU A 15 -4.05 9.93 -6.50
CA GLU A 15 -4.86 8.96 -5.76
C GLU A 15 -4.16 7.58 -5.71
N PRO A 16 -4.52 6.68 -4.77
CA PRO A 16 -3.84 5.40 -4.60
C PRO A 16 -3.74 4.54 -5.87
N GLU A 17 -4.79 4.48 -6.69
CA GLU A 17 -4.75 3.72 -7.96
C GLU A 17 -3.94 4.44 -9.05
N GLU A 18 -3.83 5.77 -9.02
CA GLU A 18 -2.97 6.53 -9.94
C GLU A 18 -1.49 6.32 -9.62
N LEU A 19 -1.14 6.33 -8.33
CA LEU A 19 0.19 5.97 -7.85
C LEU A 19 0.51 4.51 -8.19
N ARG A 20 -0.44 3.60 -8.00
CA ARG A 20 -0.29 2.20 -8.41
C ARG A 20 0.00 2.09 -9.90
N LEU A 21 -0.77 2.77 -10.74
CA LEU A 21 -0.57 2.76 -12.18
C LEU A 21 0.79 3.35 -12.59
N PHE A 22 1.19 4.48 -11.98
CA PHE A 22 2.52 5.06 -12.17
C PHE A 22 3.65 4.08 -11.83
N ASN A 23 3.55 3.40 -10.68
CA ASN A 23 4.52 2.40 -10.24
C ASN A 23 4.57 1.21 -11.19
N LEU A 24 3.42 0.69 -11.61
CA LEU A 24 3.33 -0.43 -12.56
C LEU A 24 3.94 -0.08 -13.93
N VAL A 25 3.71 1.15 -14.43
CA VAL A 25 4.32 1.62 -15.69
C VAL A 25 5.85 1.67 -15.56
N ASN A 26 6.38 2.25 -14.47
CA ASN A 26 7.82 2.34 -14.26
C ASN A 26 8.47 0.99 -13.97
N GLN A 27 7.77 0.08 -13.30
CA GLN A 27 8.18 -1.31 -13.13
C GLN A 27 8.31 -1.99 -14.50
N TYR A 28 7.28 -1.89 -15.35
CA TYR A 28 7.30 -2.51 -16.68
C TYR A 28 8.42 -1.94 -17.57
N ARG A 29 8.68 -0.63 -17.47
CA ARG A 29 9.82 0.00 -18.13
C ARG A 29 11.16 -0.55 -17.63
N SER A 30 11.33 -0.67 -16.31
CA SER A 30 12.52 -1.24 -15.69
C SER A 30 12.76 -2.68 -16.12
N GLU A 31 11.72 -3.51 -16.14
CA GLU A 31 11.76 -4.90 -16.65
C GLU A 31 12.17 -4.96 -18.14
N SER A 32 11.89 -3.89 -18.88
CA SER A 32 12.26 -3.74 -20.29
C SER A 32 13.60 -3.02 -20.50
N GLY A 33 14.39 -2.80 -19.43
CA GLY A 33 15.72 -2.16 -19.51
C GLY A 33 15.69 -0.65 -19.70
N LEU A 34 14.56 0.01 -19.43
CA LEU A 34 14.39 1.46 -19.56
C LEU A 34 14.38 2.16 -18.19
N PRO A 35 14.89 3.40 -18.09
CA PRO A 35 14.83 4.16 -16.86
C PRO A 35 13.39 4.51 -16.48
N ALA A 36 13.15 4.58 -15.17
CA ALA A 36 11.91 5.11 -14.61
C ALA A 36 11.72 6.59 -14.98
N ILE A 37 10.47 6.97 -15.25
CA ILE A 37 10.04 8.33 -15.56
C ILE A 37 9.64 9.01 -14.26
N LYS A 38 10.04 10.27 -14.08
CA LYS A 38 9.68 11.07 -12.91
C LYS A 38 8.18 11.40 -12.92
N ALA A 39 7.54 11.32 -11.76
CA ALA A 39 6.16 11.78 -11.60
C ALA A 39 6.08 13.30 -11.83
N SER A 40 5.05 13.74 -12.55
CA SER A 40 4.85 15.14 -12.93
C SER A 40 3.53 15.67 -12.37
N LYS A 41 3.62 16.68 -11.51
CA LYS A 41 2.44 17.38 -10.97
C LYS A 41 1.63 18.03 -12.09
N ALA A 42 2.30 18.68 -13.03
CA ALA A 42 1.64 19.38 -14.12
C ALA A 42 0.93 18.42 -15.08
N LEU A 43 1.56 17.30 -15.46
CA LEU A 43 0.93 16.32 -16.34
C LEU A 43 -0.12 15.46 -15.64
N SER A 44 0.03 15.17 -14.34
CA SER A 44 -1.05 14.52 -13.57
C SER A 44 -2.29 15.41 -13.50
N LEU A 45 -2.13 16.73 -13.34
CA LEU A 45 -3.27 17.65 -13.41
C LEU A 45 -3.98 17.54 -14.77
N VAL A 46 -3.24 17.55 -15.89
CA VAL A 46 -3.83 17.36 -17.23
C VAL A 46 -4.56 16.01 -17.33
N ALA A 47 -3.92 14.93 -16.88
CA ALA A 47 -4.49 13.59 -16.89
C ALA A 47 -5.82 13.53 -16.10
N ASN A 48 -5.84 14.09 -14.90
CA ASN A 48 -7.01 14.15 -14.00
C ASN A 48 -8.15 14.98 -14.59
N ARG A 49 -7.82 16.10 -15.25
CA ARG A 49 -8.83 16.85 -16.01
C ARG A 49 -9.40 16.03 -17.15
N HIS A 50 -8.56 15.30 -17.88
CA HIS A 50 -9.02 14.57 -19.06
C HIS A 50 -9.95 13.43 -18.69
N VAL A 51 -9.60 12.60 -17.71
CA VAL A 51 -10.48 11.48 -17.30
C VAL A 51 -11.83 11.97 -16.76
N GLN A 52 -11.86 13.14 -16.11
CA GLN A 52 -13.11 13.76 -15.68
C GLN A 52 -13.92 14.30 -16.85
N ASP A 53 -13.26 14.93 -17.82
CA ASP A 53 -13.92 15.40 -19.05
C ASP A 53 -14.52 14.24 -19.84
N LEU A 54 -13.75 13.16 -20.02
CA LEU A 54 -14.18 11.93 -20.68
C LEU A 54 -15.40 11.31 -19.99
N ALA A 55 -15.41 11.29 -18.66
CA ALA A 55 -16.48 10.66 -17.91
C ALA A 55 -17.75 11.51 -17.77
N GLU A 56 -17.61 12.82 -17.61
CA GLU A 56 -18.73 13.70 -17.23
C GLU A 56 -19.28 14.54 -18.38
N ASN A 57 -18.44 14.86 -19.37
CA ASN A 57 -18.80 15.75 -20.49
C ASN A 57 -18.84 15.02 -21.84
N VAL A 58 -17.85 14.19 -22.15
CA VAL A 58 -17.68 13.58 -23.49
C VAL A 58 -18.39 12.23 -23.60
N GLY A 59 -18.30 11.38 -22.58
CA GLY A 59 -19.03 10.11 -22.49
C GLY A 59 -18.51 8.97 -23.39
N ARG A 60 -17.33 9.11 -23.99
CA ARG A 60 -16.69 8.06 -24.81
C ARG A 60 -15.18 8.17 -24.78
N LEU A 61 -14.47 7.08 -25.07
CA LEU A 61 -13.02 7.08 -25.22
C LEU A 61 -12.60 7.85 -26.48
N THR A 62 -11.80 8.90 -26.32
CA THR A 62 -11.21 9.72 -27.39
C THR A 62 -10.04 10.51 -26.82
N HIS A 63 -9.16 11.04 -27.68
CA HIS A 63 -8.13 12.03 -27.29
C HIS A 63 -8.67 13.48 -27.37
N ALA A 64 -9.93 13.65 -27.77
CA ALA A 64 -10.59 14.96 -27.85
C ALA A 64 -11.08 15.41 -26.47
N TRP A 65 -11.03 16.70 -26.24
CA TRP A 65 -11.64 17.35 -25.09
C TRP A 65 -13.01 17.90 -25.47
N SER A 66 -13.88 18.10 -24.49
CA SER A 66 -15.22 18.69 -24.70
C SER A 66 -15.18 20.08 -25.33
N ASP A 67 -14.06 20.79 -25.20
CA ASP A 67 -13.81 22.13 -25.70
C ASP A 67 -12.66 22.22 -26.73
N ALA A 68 -11.98 21.11 -27.04
CA ALA A 68 -10.91 21.06 -28.03
C ALA A 68 -10.95 19.75 -28.84
N PRO A 69 -11.35 19.79 -30.13
CA PRO A 69 -11.55 18.59 -30.93
C PRO A 69 -10.22 17.91 -31.29
N TYR A 70 -10.27 16.59 -31.43
CA TYR A 70 -9.18 15.76 -31.95
C TYR A 70 -9.76 14.76 -32.95
N ASP A 71 -9.17 14.70 -34.14
CA ASP A 71 -9.52 13.76 -35.20
C ASP A 71 -8.22 13.17 -35.79
N PRO A 72 -7.99 11.85 -35.69
CA PRO A 72 -6.78 11.19 -36.19
C PRO A 72 -6.59 11.32 -37.70
N SER A 73 -7.65 11.66 -38.47
CA SER A 73 -7.58 11.92 -39.90
C SER A 73 -7.28 13.38 -40.27
N SER A 74 -7.27 14.28 -39.28
CA SER A 74 -7.12 15.72 -39.46
C SER A 74 -5.94 16.26 -38.63
N PRO A 75 -4.70 16.30 -39.18
CA PRO A 75 -3.49 16.66 -38.44
C PRO A 75 -3.50 18.05 -37.78
N ASN A 76 -4.30 18.99 -38.29
CA ASN A 76 -4.49 20.30 -37.69
C ASN A 76 -5.15 20.25 -36.29
N THR A 77 -5.81 19.14 -35.94
CA THR A 77 -6.45 18.93 -34.63
C THR A 77 -5.53 18.32 -33.58
N PHE A 78 -4.33 17.84 -33.96
CA PHE A 78 -3.43 17.13 -33.03
C PHE A 78 -2.91 18.05 -31.91
N SER A 79 -2.80 19.34 -32.20
CA SER A 79 -2.39 20.36 -31.23
C SER A 79 -3.30 20.41 -29.99
N SER A 80 -4.60 20.14 -30.16
CA SER A 80 -5.57 20.10 -29.05
C SER A 80 -5.16 19.17 -27.91
N MET A 81 -4.49 18.06 -28.23
CA MET A 81 -3.92 17.15 -27.24
C MET A 81 -2.56 17.65 -26.76
N TRP A 82 -1.63 17.95 -27.69
CA TRP A 82 -0.24 18.28 -27.35
C TRP A 82 -0.08 19.52 -26.48
N THR A 83 -0.91 20.55 -26.70
CA THR A 83 -0.84 21.83 -25.98
C THR A 83 -1.73 21.87 -24.75
N ALA A 84 -2.37 20.75 -24.35
CA ALA A 84 -3.20 20.70 -23.16
C ALA A 84 -2.47 21.19 -21.88
N PRO A 85 -1.19 20.85 -21.62
CA PRO A 85 -0.47 21.38 -20.46
C PRO A 85 -0.38 22.92 -20.44
N GLU A 86 -0.10 23.54 -21.59
CA GLU A 86 -0.08 25.00 -21.74
C GLU A 86 -1.48 25.59 -21.57
N ARG A 87 -2.49 24.97 -22.21
CA ARG A 87 -3.89 25.41 -22.18
C ARG A 87 -4.48 25.42 -20.77
N PHE A 88 -4.11 24.46 -19.93
CA PHE A 88 -4.49 24.40 -18.51
C PHE A 88 -3.58 25.23 -17.60
N ASN A 89 -2.61 25.96 -18.17
CA ASN A 89 -1.66 26.79 -17.43
C ASN A 89 -0.96 26.02 -16.29
N THR A 90 -0.55 24.78 -16.56
CA THR A 90 -0.03 23.88 -15.53
C THR A 90 1.39 24.21 -15.09
N GLY A 91 2.12 25.00 -15.90
CA GLY A 91 3.52 25.33 -15.69
C GLY A 91 4.51 24.42 -16.43
N TYR A 92 4.04 23.31 -17.01
CA TYR A 92 4.86 22.45 -17.88
C TYR A 92 5.24 23.18 -19.17
N LYS A 93 6.46 22.99 -19.66
CA LYS A 93 7.04 23.78 -20.77
C LYS A 93 7.10 23.06 -22.11
N GLY A 94 6.67 21.81 -22.17
CA GLY A 94 6.66 21.00 -23.38
C GLY A 94 5.27 20.50 -23.76
N TYR A 95 5.23 19.71 -24.83
CA TYR A 95 4.02 18.98 -25.23
C TYR A 95 3.75 17.77 -24.34
N GLY A 96 2.46 17.45 -24.18
CA GLY A 96 2.00 16.22 -23.56
C GLY A 96 1.56 15.19 -24.60
N PHE A 97 1.87 13.91 -24.37
CA PHE A 97 1.47 12.79 -25.23
C PHE A 97 0.67 11.78 -24.43
N GLU A 98 -0.37 11.19 -25.02
CA GLU A 98 -1.35 10.42 -24.27
C GLU A 98 -1.42 8.93 -24.66
N ASN A 99 -1.56 8.07 -23.66
CA ASN A 99 -2.22 6.78 -23.79
C ASN A 99 -3.54 6.82 -23.01
N ALA A 100 -4.66 6.43 -23.62
CA ALA A 100 -5.97 6.43 -22.99
C ALA A 100 -6.58 5.03 -22.96
N PHE A 101 -7.37 4.73 -21.93
CA PHE A 101 -8.03 3.45 -21.71
C PHE A 101 -9.44 3.65 -21.14
N TYR A 102 -10.37 2.79 -21.56
CA TYR A 102 -11.73 2.72 -21.03
C TYR A 102 -12.11 1.28 -20.70
N SER A 103 -12.61 1.05 -19.49
CA SER A 103 -12.97 -0.28 -18.95
C SER A 103 -14.33 -0.80 -19.45
N GLY A 104 -15.11 0.02 -20.16
CA GLY A 104 -16.51 -0.31 -20.48
C GLY A 104 -17.53 0.20 -19.44
N GLY A 105 -17.11 1.05 -18.50
CA GLY A 105 -18.01 1.77 -17.58
C GLY A 105 -17.93 1.36 -16.11
N SER A 106 -17.20 0.28 -15.81
CA SER A 106 -16.84 -0.11 -14.44
C SER A 106 -15.67 0.70 -13.90
N SER A 107 -15.45 0.79 -12.59
CA SER A 107 -14.23 1.41 -12.05
C SER A 107 -12.97 0.76 -12.64
N VAL A 108 -12.03 1.56 -13.12
CA VAL A 108 -10.73 1.06 -13.60
C VAL A 108 -9.89 0.55 -12.44
N ASN A 109 -9.25 -0.59 -12.66
CA ASN A 109 -8.07 -1.01 -11.90
C ASN A 109 -6.79 -0.70 -12.70
N ALA A 110 -5.76 -0.18 -12.04
CA ALA A 110 -4.47 0.19 -12.64
C ALA A 110 -3.86 -0.93 -13.51
N GLN A 111 -3.89 -2.18 -13.05
CA GLN A 111 -3.35 -3.33 -13.78
C GLN A 111 -4.11 -3.59 -15.08
N GLN A 112 -5.42 -3.36 -15.10
CA GLN A 112 -6.23 -3.53 -16.30
C GLN A 112 -5.82 -2.51 -17.37
N ALA A 113 -5.65 -1.24 -16.99
CA ALA A 113 -5.20 -0.19 -17.90
C ALA A 113 -3.81 -0.50 -18.48
N LEU A 114 -2.83 -0.84 -17.62
CA LEU A 114 -1.49 -1.21 -18.08
C LEU A 114 -1.53 -2.44 -19.01
N ASN A 115 -2.26 -3.49 -18.65
CA ASN A 115 -2.36 -4.69 -19.50
C ASN A 115 -2.98 -4.38 -20.86
N SER A 116 -3.95 -3.47 -20.93
CA SER A 116 -4.53 -3.01 -22.20
C SER A 116 -3.48 -2.34 -23.09
N TRP A 117 -2.69 -1.42 -22.52
CA TRP A 117 -1.64 -0.74 -23.28
C TRP A 117 -0.49 -1.68 -23.68
N LYS A 118 -0.08 -2.62 -22.82
CA LYS A 118 0.93 -3.64 -23.13
C LYS A 118 0.51 -4.52 -24.31
N ASN A 119 -0.77 -4.88 -24.39
CA ASN A 119 -1.31 -5.73 -25.45
C ASN A 119 -1.64 -4.97 -26.75
N SER A 120 -1.44 -3.65 -26.78
CA SER A 120 -1.67 -2.83 -27.96
C SER A 120 -0.35 -2.25 -28.46
N SER A 121 0.17 -2.78 -29.57
CA SER A 121 1.44 -2.34 -30.17
C SER A 121 1.66 -0.82 -30.20
N PRO A 122 0.71 0.03 -30.69
CA PRO A 122 0.93 1.48 -30.71
C PRO A 122 1.03 2.10 -29.30
N HIS A 123 0.21 1.67 -28.34
CA HIS A 123 0.25 2.20 -26.97
C HIS A 123 1.48 1.70 -26.21
N ASN A 124 1.86 0.43 -26.42
CA ASN A 124 3.05 -0.16 -25.84
C ASN A 124 4.31 0.55 -26.33
N ALA A 125 4.33 0.95 -27.61
CA ALA A 125 5.44 1.71 -28.18
C ALA A 125 5.65 3.06 -27.50
N VAL A 126 4.58 3.75 -27.06
CA VAL A 126 4.68 4.97 -26.24
C VAL A 126 5.34 4.65 -24.91
N VAL A 127 4.87 3.61 -24.20
CA VAL A 127 5.37 3.23 -22.87
C VAL A 127 6.85 2.81 -22.90
N LEU A 128 7.30 2.17 -23.98
CA LEU A 128 8.65 1.60 -24.11
C LEU A 128 9.59 2.40 -25.03
N ASN A 129 9.24 3.62 -25.42
CA ASN A 129 10.06 4.49 -26.26
C ASN A 129 10.45 3.82 -27.61
N GLN A 130 9.47 3.24 -28.32
CA GLN A 130 9.70 2.50 -29.55
C GLN A 130 9.21 3.26 -30.79
N GLY A 131 9.89 3.03 -31.93
CA GLY A 131 9.51 3.62 -33.21
C GLY A 131 9.59 5.15 -33.19
N VAL A 132 8.48 5.83 -33.52
CA VAL A 132 8.38 7.30 -33.50
C VAL A 132 8.50 7.91 -32.09
N TRP A 133 8.47 7.06 -31.05
CA TRP A 133 8.59 7.42 -29.65
C TRP A 133 9.99 7.19 -29.08
N SER A 134 11.03 7.02 -29.91
CA SER A 134 12.42 6.71 -29.52
C SER A 134 13.16 7.82 -28.74
N GLN A 135 12.44 8.62 -27.96
CA GLN A 135 12.95 9.73 -27.15
C GLN A 135 12.73 9.43 -25.67
N ASN A 136 13.52 10.07 -24.80
CA ASN A 136 13.37 9.89 -23.36
C ASN A 136 12.10 10.61 -22.86
N TRP A 137 11.38 9.93 -21.99
CA TRP A 137 10.34 10.55 -21.18
C TRP A 137 10.95 11.04 -19.87
N ASN A 138 10.77 12.31 -19.56
CA ASN A 138 11.29 12.96 -18.36
C ASN A 138 10.18 13.33 -17.37
N ALA A 139 8.92 13.23 -17.79
CA ALA A 139 7.74 13.52 -16.98
C ALA A 139 6.61 12.54 -17.32
N LEU A 140 5.96 12.00 -16.29
CA LEU A 140 4.79 11.14 -16.40
C LEU A 140 3.68 11.63 -15.46
N GLY A 141 2.54 11.96 -16.04
CA GLY A 141 1.27 12.19 -15.36
C GLY A 141 0.36 10.98 -15.48
N VAL A 142 -0.48 10.76 -14.48
CA VAL A 142 -1.48 9.68 -14.46
C VAL A 142 -2.79 10.24 -13.97
N GLY A 143 -3.89 9.79 -14.55
CA GLY A 143 -5.23 10.08 -14.06
C GLY A 143 -6.15 8.88 -14.20
N ILE A 144 -6.97 8.64 -13.17
CA ILE A 144 -7.98 7.58 -13.16
C ILE A 144 -9.28 8.16 -12.59
N HIS A 145 -10.36 8.07 -13.36
CA HIS A 145 -11.69 8.46 -12.89
C HIS A 145 -12.77 7.60 -13.51
N LYS A 146 -13.63 7.02 -12.65
CA LYS A 146 -14.68 6.05 -13.06
C LYS A 146 -14.09 4.97 -13.98
N GLY A 147 -14.57 4.88 -15.21
CA GLY A 147 -14.15 3.89 -16.20
C GLY A 147 -12.95 4.29 -17.07
N TYR A 148 -12.34 5.46 -16.83
CA TYR A 148 -11.27 5.99 -17.67
C TYR A 148 -9.93 6.02 -16.95
N ALA A 149 -8.87 5.75 -17.70
CA ALA A 149 -7.49 5.88 -17.28
C ALA A 149 -6.66 6.50 -18.38
N VAL A 150 -5.76 7.42 -18.03
CA VAL A 150 -4.84 8.01 -19.01
C VAL A 150 -3.43 8.13 -18.43
N LEU A 151 -2.44 8.01 -19.31
CA LEU A 151 -1.05 8.36 -19.07
C LEU A 151 -0.70 9.58 -19.91
N TRP A 152 -0.05 10.56 -19.32
CA TRP A 152 0.46 11.75 -20.00
C TRP A 152 1.98 11.80 -19.92
N PHE A 153 2.65 11.63 -21.05
CA PHE A 153 4.10 11.62 -21.17
C PHE A 153 4.61 12.97 -21.62
N GLY A 154 5.76 13.36 -21.06
CA GLY A 154 6.44 14.60 -21.38
C GLY A 154 7.92 14.37 -21.66
N ARG A 155 8.44 15.06 -22.67
CA ARG A 155 9.86 15.02 -23.05
C ARG A 155 10.74 15.86 -22.15
N GLU A 156 10.18 16.88 -21.51
CA GLU A 156 10.91 17.79 -20.65
C GLU A 156 10.71 17.43 -19.18
N GLU A 157 11.67 17.79 -18.32
CA GLU A 157 11.47 17.73 -16.88
C GLU A 157 10.36 18.70 -16.46
N ASP A 158 9.54 18.29 -15.50
CA ASP A 158 8.47 19.12 -14.96
C ASP A 158 9.02 20.10 -13.91
N PRO A 159 9.03 21.42 -14.16
CA PRO A 159 9.51 22.40 -13.20
C PRO A 159 8.62 22.52 -11.96
N THR A 160 7.39 22.00 -12.02
CA THR A 160 6.46 21.99 -10.88
C THR A 160 6.69 20.81 -9.92
N GLY A 161 7.62 19.92 -10.28
CA GLY A 161 8.00 18.76 -9.48
C GLY A 161 6.95 17.65 -9.49
N ALA A 162 7.02 16.78 -8.48
CA ALA A 162 6.10 15.68 -8.33
C ALA A 162 4.80 16.11 -7.61
N PRO A 163 3.65 15.44 -7.85
CA PRO A 163 2.39 15.77 -7.18
C PRO A 163 2.53 15.83 -5.66
N THR A 164 2.03 16.89 -5.03
CA THR A 164 1.94 17.00 -3.57
C THR A 164 0.92 15.99 -3.04
N GLY A 165 1.24 15.29 -1.96
CA GLY A 165 0.38 14.21 -1.47
C GLY A 165 0.62 12.86 -2.14
N LEU A 166 1.62 12.76 -3.05
CA LEU A 166 2.41 11.53 -3.18
C LEU A 166 2.71 11.10 -1.76
N PRO A 167 2.21 9.95 -1.28
CA PRO A 167 2.47 9.56 0.08
C PRO A 167 3.95 9.25 0.19
N SER A 168 4.76 10.26 0.53
CA SER A 168 6.13 10.11 1.00
C SER A 168 6.19 9.30 2.32
N LEU A 169 5.02 8.88 2.81
CA LEU A 169 4.78 7.95 3.91
C LEU A 169 4.46 6.51 3.46
N ARG A 170 4.44 6.19 2.14
CA ARG A 170 4.06 4.86 1.64
C ARG A 170 5.03 4.20 0.67
N THR A 171 6.27 4.68 0.56
CA THR A 171 7.35 3.78 0.16
C THR A 171 7.72 2.92 1.35
N LEU A 172 7.75 1.60 1.17
CA LEU A 172 8.25 0.68 2.19
C LEU A 172 9.73 1.01 2.41
N ALA A 173 10.06 1.59 3.57
CA ALA A 173 11.45 1.85 3.92
C ALA A 173 12.23 0.52 3.91
N PRO A 174 13.47 0.46 3.40
CA PRO A 174 14.25 -0.78 3.38
C PRO A 174 14.37 -1.45 4.76
N SER A 175 14.40 -0.65 5.84
CA SER A 175 14.40 -1.13 7.23
C SER A 175 13.11 -1.88 7.62
N ASN A 176 11.98 -1.55 7.00
CA ASN A 176 10.67 -2.13 7.30
C ASN A 176 10.34 -3.30 6.36
N ALA A 177 11.12 -3.48 5.29
CA ALA A 177 10.88 -4.54 4.32
C ALA A 177 10.87 -5.96 4.91
N PRO A 178 11.80 -6.34 5.82
CA PRO A 178 11.73 -7.65 6.47
C PRO A 178 10.42 -7.84 7.23
N GLN A 179 9.97 -6.81 7.95
CA GLN A 179 8.75 -6.87 8.75
C GLN A 179 7.51 -7.04 7.88
N TYR A 180 7.45 -6.31 6.78
CA TYR A 180 6.40 -6.46 5.78
C TYR A 180 6.41 -7.86 5.15
N ILE A 181 7.58 -8.42 4.83
CA ILE A 181 7.69 -9.80 4.31
C ILE A 181 7.21 -10.80 5.35
N ALA A 182 7.70 -10.72 6.60
CA ALA A 182 7.35 -11.65 7.68
C ALA A 182 5.86 -11.63 8.03
N SER A 183 5.22 -10.47 7.88
CA SER A 183 3.78 -10.28 8.07
C SER A 183 2.92 -10.99 7.01
N HIS A 184 3.50 -11.38 5.87
CA HIS A 184 2.78 -11.92 4.71
C HIS A 184 3.43 -13.22 4.20
N PRO A 185 2.94 -14.40 4.66
CA PRO A 185 3.47 -15.69 4.22
C PRO A 185 3.43 -15.93 2.71
N ASP A 186 2.53 -15.30 1.97
CA ASP A 186 2.51 -15.34 0.51
C ASP A 186 3.72 -14.62 -0.11
N LEU A 187 4.19 -13.52 0.49
CA LEU A 187 5.41 -12.83 0.04
C LEU A 187 6.65 -13.65 0.34
N ILE A 188 6.74 -14.30 1.49
CA ILE A 188 7.87 -15.21 1.80
C ILE A 188 8.02 -16.26 0.68
N ARG A 189 6.90 -16.82 0.20
CA ARG A 189 6.92 -17.82 -0.89
C ARG A 189 7.25 -17.21 -2.25
N ALA A 190 6.75 -16.01 -2.55
CA ALA A 190 6.89 -15.38 -3.85
C ALA A 190 8.24 -14.70 -4.07
N ILE A 191 8.75 -14.01 -3.05
CA ILE A 191 9.94 -13.13 -3.15
C ILE A 191 11.02 -13.47 -2.13
N GLY A 192 10.77 -14.41 -1.20
CA GLY A 192 11.72 -14.77 -0.16
C GLY A 192 12.08 -13.55 0.69
N TYR A 193 13.38 -13.26 0.79
CA TYR A 193 13.92 -12.12 1.51
C TYR A 193 14.37 -10.96 0.62
N ASN A 194 13.91 -10.90 -0.63
CA ASN A 194 14.27 -9.81 -1.54
C ASN A 194 13.57 -8.49 -1.13
N LEU A 195 14.31 -7.61 -0.45
CA LEU A 195 13.80 -6.35 0.10
C LEU A 195 13.39 -5.35 -0.98
N GLU A 196 14.05 -5.38 -2.13
CA GLU A 196 13.69 -4.53 -3.27
C GLU A 196 12.35 -4.99 -3.86
N ALA A 197 12.20 -6.30 -4.07
CA ALA A 197 10.93 -6.88 -4.53
C ALA A 197 9.78 -6.63 -3.53
N ALA A 198 10.06 -6.61 -2.22
CA ALA A 198 9.06 -6.23 -1.22
C ALA A 198 8.61 -4.78 -1.36
N SER A 199 9.57 -3.87 -1.60
CA SER A 199 9.29 -2.45 -1.81
C SER A 199 8.49 -2.21 -3.09
N GLN A 200 8.85 -2.91 -4.16
CA GLN A 200 8.11 -2.92 -5.43
C GLN A 200 6.70 -3.50 -5.22
N HIS A 201 6.57 -4.64 -4.54
CA HIS A 201 5.28 -5.25 -4.26
C HIS A 201 4.36 -4.32 -3.47
N TYR A 202 4.87 -3.67 -2.41
CA TYR A 202 4.06 -2.74 -1.62
C TYR A 202 3.55 -1.57 -2.47
N SER A 203 4.43 -1.01 -3.31
CA SER A 203 4.13 0.12 -4.19
C SER A 203 3.15 -0.22 -5.32
N SER A 204 3.19 -1.47 -5.82
CA SER A 204 2.35 -1.94 -6.92
C SER A 204 1.05 -2.63 -6.47
N TYR A 205 0.99 -3.14 -5.23
CA TYR A 205 -0.14 -3.95 -4.74
C TYR A 205 -0.46 -3.68 -3.27
N GLY A 206 0.53 -3.74 -2.39
CA GLY A 206 0.31 -3.75 -0.94
C GLY A 206 -0.45 -2.54 -0.40
N MET A 207 -0.25 -1.35 -0.99
CA MET A 207 -0.95 -0.13 -0.59
C MET A 207 -2.47 -0.18 -0.81
N VAL A 208 -2.90 -0.69 -1.96
CA VAL A 208 -4.33 -0.73 -2.32
C VAL A 208 -5.03 -1.95 -1.74
N GLU A 209 -4.26 -3.00 -1.44
CA GLU A 209 -4.71 -4.17 -0.69
C GLU A 209 -4.81 -3.90 0.82
N ASN A 210 -4.38 -2.72 1.29
CA ASN A 210 -4.29 -2.37 2.71
C ASN A 210 -3.47 -3.39 3.52
N ARG A 211 -2.40 -3.92 2.92
CA ARG A 211 -1.52 -4.87 3.59
C ARG A 211 -0.81 -4.21 4.77
N ALA A 212 -0.83 -4.88 5.92
CA ALA A 212 -0.21 -4.38 7.14
C ALA A 212 1.31 -4.30 7.00
N LEU A 213 1.92 -3.16 7.28
CA LEU A 213 3.37 -3.02 7.22
C LEU A 213 4.08 -3.80 8.32
N ASP A 214 3.39 -4.02 9.44
CA ASP A 214 3.91 -4.65 10.64
C ASP A 214 2.79 -5.39 11.38
N ALA A 215 2.68 -6.70 11.14
CA ALA A 215 1.74 -7.59 11.82
C ALA A 215 2.42 -8.84 12.41
N PHE A 216 3.72 -8.99 12.20
CA PHE A 216 4.51 -10.12 12.70
C PHE A 216 5.13 -9.78 14.06
N ASP A 217 4.61 -10.31 15.17
CA ASP A 217 5.25 -10.10 16.47
C ASP A 217 6.47 -11.04 16.61
N GLU A 218 7.65 -10.49 16.33
CA GLU A 218 8.92 -11.18 16.36
C GLU A 218 9.29 -11.67 17.76
N PHE A 219 8.90 -10.93 18.81
CA PHE A 219 9.12 -11.33 20.20
C PHE A 219 8.18 -12.45 20.62
N ARG A 220 6.94 -12.46 20.12
CA ARG A 220 6.01 -13.58 20.32
C ARG A 220 6.50 -14.83 19.62
N TYR A 221 7.08 -14.67 18.43
CA TYR A 221 7.72 -15.78 17.73
C TYR A 221 8.90 -16.34 18.53
N ILE A 222 9.77 -15.50 19.07
CA ILE A 222 10.86 -15.93 19.97
C ILE A 222 10.28 -16.64 21.21
N ALA A 223 9.30 -16.04 21.88
CA ALA A 223 8.67 -16.58 23.08
C ALA A 223 7.96 -17.94 22.85
N SER A 224 7.59 -18.23 21.60
CA SER A 224 6.91 -19.47 21.21
C SER A 224 7.84 -20.69 21.20
N TYR A 225 9.16 -20.50 21.17
CA TYR A 225 10.12 -21.55 20.89
C TYR A 225 11.38 -21.43 21.76
N ALA A 226 11.70 -22.47 22.53
CA ALA A 226 12.82 -22.45 23.48
C ALA A 226 14.20 -22.30 22.79
N ASP A 227 14.36 -22.87 21.60
CA ASP A 227 15.57 -22.73 20.77
C ASP A 227 15.73 -21.30 20.28
N LEU A 228 14.65 -20.65 19.83
CA LEU A 228 14.69 -19.26 19.40
C LEU A 228 14.94 -18.31 20.57
N LEU A 229 14.33 -18.57 21.72
CA LEU A 229 14.59 -17.82 22.95
C LEU A 229 16.07 -17.90 23.35
N SER A 230 16.68 -19.07 23.23
CA SER A 230 18.10 -19.27 23.54
C SER A 230 19.03 -18.63 22.50
N ALA A 231 18.63 -18.63 21.23
CA ALA A 231 19.43 -18.12 20.14
C ALA A 231 19.36 -16.59 19.99
N PHE A 232 18.16 -16.01 20.13
CA PHE A 232 17.90 -14.61 19.82
C PHE A 232 17.64 -13.74 21.06
N GLY A 233 17.01 -14.28 22.11
CA GLY A 233 16.65 -13.47 23.29
C GLY A 233 15.80 -12.25 22.92
N ASN A 234 16.37 -11.05 23.02
CA ASN A 234 15.71 -9.78 22.65
C ASN A 234 16.13 -9.28 21.24
N ASP A 235 16.80 -10.11 20.42
CA ASP A 235 17.11 -9.80 19.03
C ASP A 235 15.90 -10.08 18.11
N GLY A 236 14.95 -9.13 18.11
CA GLY A 236 13.76 -9.20 17.26
C GLY A 236 14.10 -9.24 15.77
N ALA A 237 15.11 -8.47 15.33
CA ALA A 237 15.53 -8.43 13.93
C ALA A 237 16.06 -9.81 13.48
N GLY A 238 16.88 -10.46 14.29
CA GLY A 238 17.36 -11.83 14.04
C GLY A 238 16.21 -12.83 13.91
N ALA A 239 15.19 -12.73 14.77
CA ALA A 239 14.02 -13.60 14.71
C ALA A 239 13.14 -13.36 13.47
N THR A 240 12.94 -12.11 13.06
CA THR A 240 12.26 -11.78 11.79
C THR A 240 12.98 -12.41 10.61
N TRP A 241 14.31 -12.28 10.55
CA TRP A 241 15.13 -12.90 9.51
C TRP A 241 15.05 -14.42 9.53
N HIS A 242 15.12 -15.03 10.72
CA HIS A 242 14.96 -16.47 10.88
C HIS A 242 13.60 -16.94 10.37
N TYR A 243 12.51 -16.22 10.67
CA TYR A 243 11.18 -16.61 10.21
C TYR A 243 11.05 -16.60 8.69
N ILE A 244 11.58 -15.55 8.03
CA ILE A 244 11.56 -15.41 6.57
C ILE A 244 12.39 -16.51 5.90
N GLN A 245 13.59 -16.80 6.42
CA GLN A 245 14.53 -17.74 5.78
C GLN A 245 14.18 -19.20 6.06
N TYR A 246 13.70 -19.52 7.27
CA TYR A 246 13.55 -20.89 7.75
C TYR A 246 12.17 -21.13 8.37
N GLY A 247 11.77 -20.31 9.34
CA GLY A 247 10.61 -20.58 10.19
C GLY A 247 9.30 -20.80 9.43
N ASN A 248 9.05 -20.04 8.36
CA ASN A 248 7.86 -20.23 7.52
C ASN A 248 7.88 -21.57 6.77
N ALA A 249 9.02 -21.95 6.20
CA ALA A 249 9.19 -23.20 5.47
C ALA A 249 9.17 -24.43 6.40
N GLU A 250 9.65 -24.28 7.63
CA GLU A 250 9.55 -25.29 8.70
C GLU A 250 8.11 -25.47 9.23
N GLY A 251 7.17 -24.60 8.84
CA GLY A 251 5.81 -24.62 9.35
C GLY A 251 5.67 -24.14 10.80
N ARG A 252 6.64 -23.35 11.30
CA ARG A 252 6.56 -22.77 12.64
C ARG A 252 5.42 -21.75 12.72
N SER A 253 4.63 -21.84 13.79
CA SER A 253 3.60 -20.87 14.11
C SER A 253 4.19 -19.73 14.93
N PRO A 254 4.12 -18.47 14.48
CA PRO A 254 4.68 -17.34 15.23
C PRO A 254 3.87 -16.96 16.49
N ASN A 255 2.75 -17.64 16.72
CA ASN A 255 1.73 -17.21 17.68
C ASN A 255 1.43 -18.23 18.79
N LEU A 256 2.32 -19.19 19.06
CA LEU A 256 2.09 -20.22 20.09
C LEU A 256 2.13 -19.63 21.51
N PHE A 257 3.00 -18.66 21.76
CA PHE A 257 3.01 -17.93 23.01
C PHE A 257 1.73 -17.07 23.12
N ASN A 258 1.07 -17.13 24.28
CA ASN A 258 -0.15 -16.35 24.53
C ASN A 258 0.22 -15.05 25.27
N SER A 259 0.64 -14.04 24.51
CA SER A 259 1.04 -12.72 25.03
C SER A 259 -0.08 -12.03 25.80
N GLU A 260 -1.33 -12.21 25.37
CA GLU A 260 -2.51 -11.62 26.00
C GLU A 260 -2.74 -12.22 27.40
N ARG A 261 -2.69 -13.55 27.53
CA ARG A 261 -2.82 -14.22 28.82
C ARG A 261 -1.63 -13.96 29.73
N TYR A 262 -0.41 -13.84 29.17
CA TYR A 262 0.77 -13.43 29.92
C TYR A 262 0.58 -12.02 30.50
N LEU A 263 0.12 -11.07 29.71
CA LEU A 263 -0.16 -9.71 30.15
C LEU A 263 -1.24 -9.68 31.24
N ALA A 264 -2.38 -10.36 31.03
CA ALA A 264 -3.45 -10.45 32.02
C ALA A 264 -3.02 -11.14 33.34
N SER A 265 -2.03 -12.05 33.27
CA SER A 265 -1.47 -12.75 34.44
C SER A 265 -0.57 -11.87 35.30
N ASN A 266 -0.07 -10.74 34.78
CA ASN A 266 0.93 -9.90 35.44
C ASN A 266 0.42 -8.46 35.57
N LYS A 267 -0.15 -8.16 36.75
CA LYS A 267 -0.84 -6.88 37.05
C LYS A 267 0.04 -5.64 36.92
N ASP A 268 1.34 -5.77 37.18
CA ASP A 268 2.32 -4.72 36.97
C ASP A 268 2.50 -4.40 35.48
N LEU A 269 2.50 -5.42 34.61
CA LEU A 269 2.58 -5.22 33.16
C LEU A 269 1.31 -4.58 32.60
N ILE A 270 0.13 -4.88 33.17
CA ILE A 270 -1.11 -4.18 32.81
C ILE A 270 -0.98 -2.67 33.11
N ARG A 271 -0.40 -2.31 34.27
CA ARG A 271 -0.20 -0.89 34.64
C ARG A 271 0.79 -0.19 33.72
N GLU A 272 1.85 -0.88 33.33
CA GLU A 272 2.93 -0.30 32.53
C GLU A 272 2.56 -0.20 31.04
N PHE A 273 1.99 -1.25 30.48
CA PHE A 273 1.82 -1.39 29.02
C PHE A 273 0.38 -1.20 28.55
N GLY A 274 -0.63 -1.31 29.43
CA GLY A 274 -2.02 -1.48 29.00
C GLY A 274 -2.15 -2.70 28.08
N TYR A 275 -3.06 -2.66 27.11
CA TYR A 275 -3.17 -3.71 26.09
C TYR A 275 -2.15 -3.55 24.96
N ASN A 276 -0.90 -3.87 25.25
CA ASN A 276 0.17 -3.93 24.26
C ASN A 276 0.80 -5.32 24.26
N LEU A 277 0.36 -6.16 23.33
CA LEU A 277 0.80 -7.55 23.24
C LEU A 277 2.27 -7.68 22.84
N GLN A 278 2.77 -6.82 21.95
CA GLN A 278 4.18 -6.84 21.52
C GLN A 278 5.11 -6.46 22.68
N ALA A 279 4.76 -5.44 23.48
CA ALA A 279 5.50 -5.09 24.69
C ALA A 279 5.47 -6.23 25.72
N ALA A 280 4.34 -6.92 25.87
CA ALA A 280 4.23 -8.10 26.72
C ALA A 280 5.12 -9.27 26.24
N SER A 281 5.12 -9.55 24.93
CA SER A 281 6.01 -10.53 24.30
C SER A 281 7.49 -10.17 24.53
N GLN A 282 7.85 -8.90 24.29
CA GLN A 282 9.20 -8.40 24.48
C GLN A 282 9.65 -8.49 25.95
N HIS A 283 8.78 -8.12 26.88
CA HIS A 283 9.05 -8.25 28.30
C HIS A 283 9.28 -9.71 28.70
N TYR A 284 8.47 -10.64 28.18
CA TYR A 284 8.65 -12.06 28.49
C TYR A 284 10.03 -12.57 28.06
N VAL A 285 10.46 -12.28 26.84
CA VAL A 285 11.77 -12.73 26.32
C VAL A 285 12.94 -12.03 27.01
N THR A 286 12.77 -10.78 27.44
CA THR A 286 13.84 -9.98 28.04
C THR A 286 14.00 -10.28 29.54
N TYR A 287 12.90 -10.41 30.27
CA TYR A 287 12.89 -10.52 31.74
C TYR A 287 12.04 -11.68 32.24
N GLY A 288 10.87 -11.89 31.65
CA GLY A 288 9.84 -12.78 32.19
C GLY A 288 10.31 -14.21 32.47
N VAL A 289 11.20 -14.74 31.63
CA VAL A 289 11.81 -16.08 31.83
C VAL A 289 12.72 -16.09 33.06
N SER A 290 13.64 -15.13 33.19
CA SER A 290 14.57 -15.04 34.32
C SER A 290 13.85 -14.77 35.66
N GLU A 291 12.78 -13.98 35.62
CA GLU A 291 11.94 -13.64 36.76
C GLU A 291 10.95 -14.74 37.13
N ARG A 292 10.84 -15.80 36.30
CA ARG A 292 9.86 -16.89 36.45
C ARG A 292 8.42 -16.37 36.52
N ARG A 293 8.08 -15.39 35.67
CA ARG A 293 6.74 -14.78 35.62
C ARG A 293 5.68 -15.80 35.26
N ALA A 294 4.49 -15.64 35.83
CA ALA A 294 3.34 -16.46 35.50
C ALA A 294 2.89 -16.18 34.05
N THR A 295 2.66 -17.23 33.27
CA THR A 295 2.21 -17.11 31.87
C THR A 295 0.73 -17.45 31.68
N GLN A 296 0.10 -18.03 32.70
CA GLN A 296 -1.25 -18.63 32.60
C GLN A 296 -2.04 -18.55 33.92
N SER A 297 -1.72 -17.62 34.83
CA SER A 297 -2.46 -17.51 36.10
C SER A 297 -3.85 -16.89 35.93
N PHE A 298 -4.03 -16.04 34.93
CA PHE A 298 -5.35 -15.53 34.54
C PHE A 298 -6.15 -16.61 33.80
N ASP A 299 -7.43 -16.79 34.13
CA ASP A 299 -8.34 -17.72 33.45
C ASP A 299 -9.48 -16.94 32.75
N PRO A 300 -9.40 -16.75 31.42
CA PRO A 300 -10.42 -16.03 30.65
C PRO A 300 -11.82 -16.64 30.78
N LEU A 301 -11.92 -17.97 30.90
CA LEU A 301 -13.20 -18.66 30.99
C LEU A 301 -13.82 -18.45 32.38
N LEU A 302 -12.99 -18.50 33.44
CA LEU A 302 -13.43 -18.17 34.79
C LEU A 302 -13.87 -16.71 34.89
N TYR A 303 -13.08 -15.79 34.33
CA TYR A 303 -13.39 -14.37 34.30
C TYR A 303 -14.74 -14.12 33.61
N LEU A 304 -14.93 -14.67 32.41
CA LEU A 304 -16.18 -14.55 31.65
C LEU A 304 -17.36 -15.20 32.39
N SER A 305 -17.18 -16.39 32.98
CA SER A 305 -18.24 -17.07 33.75
C SER A 305 -18.60 -16.40 35.07
N ARG A 306 -17.72 -15.54 35.61
CA ARG A 306 -17.99 -14.77 36.83
C ARG A 306 -18.90 -13.57 36.58
N TYR A 307 -18.77 -12.90 35.45
CA TYR A 307 -19.41 -11.60 35.19
C TYR A 307 -20.52 -11.69 34.13
N ALA A 308 -21.77 -11.52 34.57
CA ALA A 308 -22.96 -11.68 33.71
C ALA A 308 -23.04 -10.63 32.59
N ASP A 309 -22.62 -9.40 32.88
CA ASP A 309 -22.47 -8.32 31.91
C ASP A 309 -21.49 -8.69 30.80
N LEU A 310 -20.37 -9.31 31.13
CA LEU A 310 -19.38 -9.74 30.13
C LEU A 310 -19.89 -10.89 29.27
N ARG A 311 -20.63 -11.85 29.85
CA ARG A 311 -21.29 -12.91 29.05
C ARG A 311 -22.31 -12.33 28.09
N ASN A 312 -23.08 -11.34 28.53
CA ASN A 312 -24.07 -10.67 27.69
C ASN A 312 -23.39 -9.87 26.56
N ALA A 313 -22.25 -9.23 26.84
CA ALA A 313 -21.52 -8.42 25.87
C ALA A 313 -20.69 -9.26 24.87
N PHE A 314 -20.02 -10.31 25.34
CA PHE A 314 -18.99 -11.03 24.58
C PHE A 314 -19.36 -12.48 24.24
N GLY A 315 -20.45 -13.03 24.80
CA GLY A 315 -20.82 -14.42 24.61
C GLY A 315 -19.73 -15.37 25.11
N ASN A 316 -19.11 -16.11 24.20
CA ASN A 316 -18.00 -17.05 24.47
C ASN A 316 -16.62 -16.51 24.02
N ASN A 317 -16.52 -15.22 23.67
CA ASN A 317 -15.28 -14.65 23.16
C ASN A 317 -14.28 -14.39 24.30
N LEU A 318 -13.39 -15.37 24.53
CA LEU A 318 -12.37 -15.32 25.58
C LEU A 318 -11.32 -14.22 25.36
N THR A 319 -11.00 -13.90 24.11
CA THR A 319 -10.10 -12.79 23.77
C THR A 319 -10.73 -11.47 24.17
N ALA A 320 -11.99 -11.19 23.78
CA ALA A 320 -12.67 -9.97 24.20
C ALA A 320 -12.81 -9.86 25.73
N ALA A 321 -13.04 -10.98 26.41
CA ALA A 321 -13.07 -11.01 27.87
C ALA A 321 -11.69 -10.70 28.49
N THR A 322 -10.60 -11.21 27.92
CA THR A 322 -9.24 -10.98 28.42
C THR A 322 -8.79 -9.54 28.16
N GLN A 323 -9.01 -9.02 26.94
CA GLN A 323 -8.88 -7.60 26.61
C GLN A 323 -9.60 -6.72 27.63
N HIS A 324 -10.88 -7.00 27.91
CA HIS A 324 -11.64 -6.22 28.87
C HIS A 324 -11.00 -6.25 30.26
N PHE A 325 -10.49 -7.40 30.71
CA PHE A 325 -9.82 -7.46 32.00
C PHE A 325 -8.61 -6.52 32.04
N ILE A 326 -7.80 -6.51 30.98
CA ILE A 326 -6.61 -5.67 30.86
C ILE A 326 -6.98 -4.19 30.84
N ASP A 327 -7.96 -3.79 30.01
CA ASP A 327 -8.33 -2.38 29.84
C ASP A 327 -9.10 -1.80 31.02
N TYR A 328 -10.02 -2.59 31.61
CA TYR A 328 -10.99 -2.09 32.58
C TYR A 328 -11.05 -2.96 33.84
N GLY A 329 -11.22 -4.27 33.68
CA GLY A 329 -11.57 -5.18 34.78
C GLY A 329 -10.56 -5.15 35.92
N TYR A 330 -9.27 -5.00 35.59
CA TYR A 330 -8.22 -4.85 36.56
C TYR A 330 -8.37 -3.58 37.43
N GLN A 331 -8.68 -2.43 36.83
CA GLN A 331 -8.89 -1.18 37.54
C GLN A 331 -10.21 -1.17 38.33
N GLU A 332 -11.23 -1.86 37.82
CA GLU A 332 -12.52 -2.08 38.48
C GLU A 332 -12.43 -3.04 39.68
N GLY A 333 -11.27 -3.66 39.92
CA GLY A 333 -11.07 -4.63 41.00
C GLY A 333 -11.74 -5.98 40.73
N ARG A 334 -12.06 -6.29 39.46
CA ARG A 334 -12.62 -7.59 39.08
C ARG A 334 -11.59 -8.71 39.28
N LEU A 335 -12.08 -9.89 39.63
CA LEU A 335 -11.27 -11.10 39.83
C LEU A 335 -11.18 -11.85 38.50
N GLY A 336 -9.97 -11.84 37.94
CA GLY A 336 -9.54 -12.67 36.81
C GLY A 336 -9.20 -14.11 37.16
#